data_AF-A0A142NPB6-F1
#
_entry.id   AF-A0A142NPB6-F1
#
_cell.length_a   1.000
_cell.length_b   1.000
_cell.length_c   1.000
_cell.angle_alpha   90.00
_cell.angle_beta   90.00
_cell.angle_gamma   90.00
#
_symmetry.space_group_name_H-M   'P 1'
#
loop_
_entity.id
_entity.type
_entity.pdbx_description
1 polymer ?
#
loop_
_entity_poly.entity_id
_entity_poly.type
_entity_poly.pdbx_seq_one_letter_code
_entity_poly.pdbx_strand_id
1 'polypeptide(L)'
;MAPLPPARAGDNSTADLTGVIRARRWQTWRRRLIAIGIVAALIALVAVAWFSPLLSLQKVQVSGSQLVDTDEVSSFVLDEQGGTPLPQVRPGTVEDSVLKEFPKAEAASVHYAGPRALKIEITDRTPVIAIEGESGFRLYDSEAVDLGTVDKAPKKLTVLNGGGHQPDRETVSAVIRFMGELRPELRRQLVTIEAKDAMSLQGGLDTGKQKATVVFGDSSDASLKMRTAAQLAAEGRTEIDVSVPSVPVTD
;
A
#
# COMPACT_ATOMS: atom_id res chain seq x y z
N MET A 1 -31.61 -79.19 74.64
CA MET A 1 -31.03 -79.04 73.28
C MET A 1 -32.07 -78.29 72.46
N ALA A 2 -31.94 -76.96 72.37
CA ALA A 2 -32.89 -76.10 71.66
C ALA A 2 -32.45 -75.97 70.19
N PRO A 3 -33.36 -76.04 69.21
CA PRO A 3 -33.00 -76.00 67.79
C PRO A 3 -32.49 -74.61 67.38
N LEU A 4 -31.43 -74.60 66.57
CA LEU A 4 -30.84 -73.39 66.01
C LEU A 4 -31.85 -72.66 65.11
N PRO A 5 -31.92 -71.32 65.17
CA PRO A 5 -32.78 -70.54 64.29
C PRO A 5 -32.36 -70.73 62.82
N PRO A 6 -33.32 -70.80 61.88
CA PRO A 6 -33.02 -70.98 60.46
C PRO A 6 -32.24 -69.79 59.91
N ALA A 7 -31.33 -70.10 58.98
CA ALA A 7 -30.53 -69.11 58.26
C ALA A 7 -31.45 -68.10 57.55
N ARG A 8 -31.23 -66.80 57.80
CA ARG A 8 -31.83 -65.72 57.00
C ARG A 8 -31.20 -65.75 55.61
N ALA A 9 -31.79 -66.53 54.71
CA ALA A 9 -31.56 -66.39 53.27
C ALA A 9 -32.44 -65.22 52.79
N GLY A 10 -31.80 -64.10 52.47
CA GLY A 10 -32.52 -62.94 51.97
C GLY A 10 -31.68 -61.68 51.83
N ASP A 11 -30.37 -61.80 51.65
CA ASP A 11 -29.55 -60.68 51.22
C ASP A 11 -29.43 -60.70 49.69
N ASN A 12 -30.60 -60.67 49.04
CA ASN A 12 -30.70 -60.36 47.61
C ASN A 12 -31.03 -58.88 47.50
N SER A 13 -30.25 -58.03 48.17
CA SER A 13 -30.25 -56.60 47.92
C SER A 13 -29.54 -56.36 46.59
N THR A 14 -30.20 -56.77 45.49
CA THR A 14 -30.01 -56.15 44.19
C THR A 14 -30.50 -54.73 44.34
N ALA A 15 -29.66 -53.88 44.95
CA ALA A 15 -29.82 -52.44 44.84
C ALA A 15 -30.07 -52.17 43.36
N ASP A 16 -31.17 -51.50 43.05
CA ASP A 16 -31.54 -51.07 41.71
C ASP A 16 -30.49 -50.07 41.21
N LEU A 17 -29.32 -50.59 40.85
CA LEU A 17 -28.19 -49.87 40.28
C LEU A 17 -28.57 -49.38 38.88
N THR A 18 -29.56 -50.01 38.25
CA THR A 18 -30.16 -49.62 36.98
C THR A 18 -30.88 -48.28 37.06
N GLY A 19 -31.63 -48.00 38.12
CA GLY A 19 -32.29 -46.70 38.36
C GLY A 19 -31.30 -45.54 38.49
N VAL A 20 -30.23 -45.72 39.27
CA VAL A 20 -29.20 -44.68 39.51
C VAL A 20 -28.33 -44.41 38.28
N ILE A 21 -28.00 -45.45 37.49
CA ILE A 21 -27.25 -45.31 36.23
C ILE A 21 -28.11 -44.61 35.16
N ARG A 22 -29.41 -44.92 35.06
CA ARG A 22 -30.34 -44.30 34.10
C ARG A 22 -30.61 -42.83 34.45
N ALA A 23 -30.76 -42.49 35.73
CA ALA A 23 -30.92 -41.11 36.21
C ALA A 23 -29.69 -40.23 35.94
N ARG A 24 -28.47 -40.74 36.20
CA ARG A 24 -27.21 -40.03 35.86
C ARG A 24 -27.04 -39.83 34.36
N ARG A 25 -27.34 -40.86 33.55
CA ARG A 25 -27.34 -40.73 32.08
C ARG A 25 -28.30 -39.62 31.66
N TRP A 26 -29.55 -39.63 32.11
CA TRP A 26 -30.53 -38.62 31.71
C TRP A 26 -30.13 -37.17 32.07
N GLN A 27 -29.50 -36.96 33.22
CA GLN A 27 -28.92 -35.66 33.58
C GLN A 27 -27.77 -35.24 32.65
N THR A 28 -26.87 -36.16 32.28
CA THR A 28 -25.81 -35.86 31.31
C THR A 28 -26.36 -35.57 29.90
N TRP A 29 -27.38 -36.31 29.45
CA TRP A 29 -28.05 -36.06 28.18
C TRP A 29 -28.79 -34.71 28.16
N ARG A 30 -29.50 -34.35 29.23
CA ARG A 30 -30.12 -33.02 29.37
C ARG A 30 -29.08 -31.90 29.34
N ARG A 31 -27.96 -32.04 30.06
CA ARG A 31 -26.86 -31.05 30.03
C ARG A 31 -26.25 -30.91 28.63
N ARG A 32 -26.07 -32.02 27.91
CA ARG A 32 -25.60 -32.02 26.51
C ARG A 32 -26.58 -31.35 25.56
N LEU A 33 -27.87 -31.62 25.69
CA LEU A 33 -28.91 -30.97 24.87
C LEU A 33 -28.99 -29.46 25.15
N ILE A 34 -28.87 -29.04 26.41
CA ILE A 34 -28.79 -27.62 26.76
C ILE A 34 -27.53 -26.99 26.15
N ALA A 35 -26.38 -27.65 26.26
CA ALA A 35 -25.14 -27.15 25.67
C ALA A 35 -25.24 -27.03 24.14
N ILE A 36 -25.82 -28.01 23.45
CA ILE A 36 -26.09 -27.95 22.00
C ILE A 36 -27.05 -26.81 21.67
N GLY A 37 -28.11 -26.64 22.46
CA GLY A 37 -29.07 -25.54 22.30
C GLY A 37 -28.40 -24.17 22.45
N ILE A 38 -27.51 -24.01 23.43
CA ILE A 38 -26.73 -22.78 23.62
C ILE A 38 -25.82 -22.53 22.42
N VAL A 39 -25.08 -23.54 21.96
CA VAL A 39 -24.19 -23.41 20.79
C VAL A 39 -25.00 -23.06 19.53
N ALA A 40 -26.13 -23.72 19.29
CA ALA A 40 -27.00 -23.44 18.16
C ALA A 40 -27.58 -22.01 18.23
N ALA A 41 -27.99 -21.56 19.41
CA ALA A 41 -28.47 -20.19 19.62
C ALA A 41 -27.36 -19.15 19.36
N LEU A 42 -26.12 -19.42 19.79
CA LEU A 42 -24.97 -18.55 19.50
C LEU A 42 -24.68 -18.48 17.99
N ILE A 43 -24.72 -19.62 17.29
CA ILE A 43 -24.53 -19.65 15.83
C ILE A 43 -25.64 -18.85 15.13
N ALA A 44 -26.89 -19.03 15.53
CA ALA A 44 -28.01 -18.27 14.98
C ALA A 44 -27.85 -16.76 15.20
N LEU A 45 -27.38 -16.35 16.39
CA LEU A 45 -27.14 -14.94 16.71
C LEU A 45 -26.01 -14.35 15.86
N VAL A 46 -24.91 -15.08 15.68
CA VAL A 46 -23.82 -14.67 14.78
C VAL A 46 -24.29 -14.57 13.34
N ALA A 47 -25.08 -15.53 12.86
CA ALA A 47 -25.64 -15.49 11.51
C ALA A 47 -26.55 -14.27 11.31
N VAL A 48 -27.43 -13.97 12.27
CA VAL A 48 -28.27 -12.78 12.23
C VAL A 48 -27.42 -11.52 12.19
N ALA A 49 -26.38 -11.40 13.03
CA ALA A 49 -25.47 -10.26 13.01
C ALA A 49 -24.72 -10.14 11.67
N TRP A 50 -24.29 -11.26 11.10
CA TRP A 50 -23.55 -11.32 9.84
C TRP A 50 -24.37 -10.86 8.63
N PHE A 51 -25.67 -11.14 8.61
CA PHE A 51 -26.59 -10.73 7.54
C PHE A 51 -27.45 -9.52 7.92
N SER A 52 -27.20 -8.89 9.07
CA SER A 52 -28.05 -7.81 9.57
C SER A 52 -27.81 -6.50 8.81
N PRO A 53 -28.85 -5.90 8.20
CA PRO A 53 -28.77 -4.54 7.65
C PRO A 53 -28.54 -3.48 8.74
N LEU A 54 -28.77 -3.80 10.02
CA LEU A 54 -28.51 -2.90 11.14
C LEU A 54 -27.02 -2.68 11.41
N LEU A 55 -26.16 -3.55 10.88
CA LEU A 55 -24.71 -3.42 10.95
C LEU A 55 -24.10 -3.00 9.61
N SER A 56 -24.92 -2.50 8.67
CA SER A 56 -24.38 -2.02 7.39
C SER A 56 -23.48 -0.81 7.60
N LEU A 57 -22.43 -0.74 6.78
CA LEU A 57 -21.53 0.41 6.73
C LEU A 57 -22.33 1.68 6.43
N GLN A 58 -22.16 2.70 7.27
CA GLN A 58 -22.82 3.99 7.13
C GLN A 58 -21.87 5.18 7.23
N LYS A 59 -20.72 5.00 7.86
CA LYS A 59 -19.77 6.08 8.09
C LYS A 59 -18.36 5.64 7.73
N VAL A 60 -17.69 6.45 6.91
CA VAL A 60 -16.28 6.29 6.59
C VAL A 60 -15.58 7.57 7.06
N GLN A 61 -14.55 7.42 7.88
CA GLN A 61 -13.71 8.52 8.34
C GLN A 61 -12.35 8.40 7.67
N VAL A 62 -11.98 9.37 6.85
CA VAL A 62 -10.71 9.36 6.12
C VAL A 62 -9.79 10.43 6.71
N SER A 63 -8.51 10.11 6.87
CA SER A 63 -7.50 11.03 7.39
C SER A 63 -6.13 10.76 6.80
N GLY A 64 -5.21 11.73 6.88
CA GLY A 64 -3.80 11.56 6.55
C GLY A 64 -3.38 12.04 5.16
N SER A 65 -4.33 12.47 4.32
CA SER A 65 -4.05 12.95 2.96
C SER A 65 -4.16 14.47 2.79
N GLN A 66 -3.30 15.01 1.94
CA GLN A 66 -3.34 16.36 1.37
C GLN A 66 -3.39 16.30 -0.18
N LEU A 67 -2.89 15.23 -0.79
CA LEU A 67 -2.89 15.03 -2.24
C LEU A 67 -4.20 14.43 -2.78
N VAL A 68 -4.93 13.71 -1.94
CA VAL A 68 -6.21 13.05 -2.24
C VAL A 68 -7.31 13.71 -1.42
N ASP A 69 -8.45 13.98 -2.05
CA ASP A 69 -9.62 14.48 -1.34
C ASP A 69 -10.21 13.39 -0.45
N THR A 70 -10.17 13.62 0.87
CA THR A 70 -10.67 12.68 1.87
C THR A 70 -12.18 12.46 1.77
N ASP A 71 -12.94 13.47 1.32
CA ASP A 71 -14.39 13.38 1.18
C ASP A 71 -14.75 12.53 -0.05
N GLU A 72 -13.98 12.66 -1.13
CA GLU A 72 -14.10 11.83 -2.34
C GLU A 72 -13.83 10.35 -2.03
N VAL A 73 -12.76 10.05 -1.27
CA VAL A 73 -12.46 8.67 -0.83
C VAL A 73 -13.58 8.13 0.05
N SER A 74 -14.10 8.96 0.98
CA SER A 74 -15.18 8.53 1.86
C SER A 74 -16.45 8.17 1.09
N SER A 75 -16.77 8.97 0.06
CA SER A 75 -17.93 8.78 -0.80
C SER A 75 -17.77 7.55 -1.67
N PHE A 76 -16.60 7.38 -2.31
CA PHE A 76 -16.27 6.21 -3.12
C PHE A 76 -16.45 4.90 -2.33
N VAL A 77 -15.92 4.83 -1.09
CA VAL A 77 -16.06 3.63 -0.26
C VAL A 77 -17.50 3.40 0.19
N LEU A 78 -18.26 4.47 0.46
CA LEU A 78 -19.69 4.37 0.76
C LEU A 78 -20.52 3.93 -0.45
N ASP A 79 -20.13 4.30 -1.67
CA ASP A 79 -20.83 3.88 -2.87
C ASP A 79 -20.56 2.40 -3.20
N GLU A 80 -19.31 1.93 -3.04
CA GLU A 80 -18.96 0.51 -3.27
C GLU A 80 -19.50 -0.43 -2.17
N GLN A 81 -19.42 -0.01 -0.90
CA GLN A 81 -19.66 -0.89 0.25
C GLN A 81 -20.87 -0.47 1.09
N GLY A 82 -21.57 0.60 0.70
CA GLY A 82 -22.77 1.09 1.36
C GLY A 82 -23.86 0.04 1.35
N GLY A 83 -24.40 -0.25 2.54
CA GLY A 83 -25.42 -1.28 2.70
C GLY A 83 -24.87 -2.69 2.96
N THR A 84 -23.57 -2.93 2.75
CA THR A 84 -22.93 -4.20 3.12
C THR A 84 -22.77 -4.29 4.64
N PRO A 85 -23.19 -5.38 5.30
CA PRO A 85 -22.93 -5.60 6.72
C PRO A 85 -21.43 -5.52 7.01
N LEU A 86 -21.03 -4.69 7.98
CA LEU A 86 -19.62 -4.47 8.32
C LEU A 86 -18.80 -5.76 8.58
N PRO A 87 -19.36 -6.83 9.19
CA PRO A 87 -18.66 -8.11 9.33
C PRO A 87 -18.24 -8.77 8.00
N GLN A 88 -18.95 -8.44 6.90
CA GLN A 88 -18.66 -8.95 5.55
C GLN A 88 -17.63 -8.09 4.82
N VAL A 89 -17.52 -6.81 5.16
CA VAL A 89 -16.56 -5.90 4.53
C VAL A 89 -15.15 -6.37 4.86
N ARG A 90 -14.32 -6.54 3.82
CA ARG A 90 -12.92 -6.96 3.93
C ARG A 90 -12.02 -5.73 3.81
N PRO A 91 -11.30 -5.34 4.88
CA PRO A 91 -10.42 -4.16 4.86
C PRO A 91 -9.43 -4.19 3.69
N GLY A 92 -8.73 -5.29 3.46
CA GLY A 92 -7.77 -5.42 2.35
C GLY A 92 -8.38 -5.20 0.96
N THR A 93 -9.64 -5.60 0.74
CA THR A 93 -10.32 -5.33 -0.53
C THR A 93 -10.66 -3.85 -0.68
N VAL A 94 -11.04 -3.18 0.41
CA VAL A 94 -11.28 -1.74 0.42
C VAL A 94 -9.97 -0.97 0.22
N GLU A 95 -8.88 -1.40 0.85
CA GLU A 95 -7.53 -0.85 0.64
C GLU A 95 -7.13 -0.93 -0.83
N ASP A 96 -7.28 -2.10 -1.46
CA ASP A 96 -6.97 -2.31 -2.87
C ASP A 96 -7.86 -1.46 -3.80
N SER A 97 -9.16 -1.35 -3.52
CA SER A 97 -10.07 -0.49 -4.31
C SER A 97 -9.66 0.98 -4.21
N VAL A 98 -9.37 1.47 -3.00
CA VAL A 98 -8.95 2.86 -2.78
C VAL A 98 -7.64 3.16 -3.50
N LEU A 99 -6.64 2.26 -3.44
CA LEU A 99 -5.36 2.46 -4.11
C LEU A 99 -5.46 2.44 -5.64
N LYS A 100 -6.43 1.72 -6.20
CA LYS A 100 -6.68 1.70 -7.66
C LYS A 100 -7.34 2.98 -8.15
N GLU A 101 -8.32 3.48 -7.41
CA GLU A 101 -9.06 4.69 -7.78
C GLU A 101 -8.24 5.96 -7.51
N PHE A 102 -7.48 5.98 -6.42
CA PHE A 102 -6.69 7.13 -5.98
C PHE A 102 -5.19 6.85 -6.06
N PRO A 103 -4.57 6.88 -7.26
CA PRO A 103 -3.16 6.51 -7.45
C PRO A 103 -2.18 7.44 -6.76
N LYS A 104 -2.59 8.63 -6.31
CA LYS A 104 -1.76 9.56 -5.53
C LYS A 104 -1.52 9.10 -4.08
N ALA A 105 -2.32 8.15 -3.59
CA ALA A 105 -2.07 7.46 -2.33
C ALA A 105 -0.96 6.41 -2.54
N GLU A 106 0.02 6.41 -1.63
CA GLU A 106 1.07 5.38 -1.57
C GLU A 106 0.54 4.15 -0.83
N ALA A 107 -0.19 4.36 0.25
CA ALA A 107 -0.80 3.32 1.05
C ALA A 107 -2.16 3.77 1.60
N ALA A 108 -3.05 2.80 1.77
CA ALA A 108 -4.32 2.96 2.48
C ALA A 108 -4.38 1.89 3.58
N SER A 109 -4.68 2.29 4.81
CA SER A 109 -4.88 1.38 5.95
C SER A 109 -6.32 1.50 6.44
N VAL A 110 -7.07 0.40 6.40
CA VAL A 110 -8.48 0.38 6.73
C VAL A 110 -8.70 -0.36 8.05
N HIS A 111 -9.34 0.33 8.99
CA HIS A 111 -9.65 -0.19 10.32
C HIS A 111 -11.13 -0.05 10.65
N TYR A 112 -11.63 -0.98 11.47
CA TYR A 112 -12.97 -0.85 12.04
C TYR A 112 -12.98 0.25 13.11
N ALA A 113 -13.91 1.20 12.99
CA ALA A 113 -14.02 2.36 13.87
C ALA A 113 -15.33 2.36 14.69
N GLY A 114 -16.09 1.26 14.65
CA GLY A 114 -17.36 1.10 15.35
C GLY A 114 -18.21 -0.01 14.74
N PRO A 115 -19.48 -0.17 15.19
CA PRO A 115 -20.37 -1.22 14.69
C PRO A 115 -20.84 -1.01 13.25
N ARG A 116 -20.71 0.21 12.71
CA ARG A 116 -21.17 0.63 11.37
C ARG A 116 -20.21 1.59 10.67
N ALA A 117 -18.95 1.63 11.13
CA ALA A 117 -18.00 2.65 10.71
C ALA A 117 -16.63 2.06 10.38
N LEU A 118 -16.02 2.62 9.32
CA LEU A 118 -14.61 2.40 8.97
C LEU A 118 -13.82 3.68 9.20
N LYS A 119 -12.56 3.51 9.58
CA LYS A 119 -11.53 4.54 9.54
C LYS A 119 -10.51 4.15 8.48
N ILE A 120 -10.17 5.08 7.61
CA ILE A 120 -9.19 4.92 6.55
C ILE A 120 -8.09 5.93 6.79
N GLU A 121 -6.86 5.44 6.87
CA GLU A 121 -5.67 6.28 6.95
C GLU A 121 -4.94 6.19 5.61
N ILE A 122 -4.83 7.32 4.94
CA ILE A 122 -4.16 7.45 3.65
C ILE A 122 -2.77 8.00 3.90
N THR A 123 -1.78 7.37 3.29
CA THR A 123 -0.43 7.91 3.19
C THR A 123 -0.21 8.42 1.77
N ASP A 124 0.09 9.71 1.65
CA ASP A 124 0.37 10.33 0.36
C ASP A 124 1.73 9.93 -0.20
N ARG A 125 1.83 9.85 -1.52
CA ARG A 125 3.11 9.64 -2.21
C ARG A 125 4.06 10.81 -2.00
N THR A 126 5.33 10.50 -1.83
CA THR A 126 6.39 11.50 -1.68
C THR A 126 6.94 11.92 -3.06
N PRO A 127 6.94 13.22 -3.40
CA PRO A 127 7.53 13.69 -4.64
C PRO A 127 9.06 13.52 -4.61
N VAL A 128 9.63 13.06 -5.72
CA VAL A 128 11.10 12.92 -5.89
C VAL A 128 11.65 13.86 -6.95
N ILE A 129 10.81 14.30 -7.88
CA ILE A 129 11.21 15.12 -9.01
C ILE A 129 10.13 16.14 -9.35
N ALA A 130 10.57 17.32 -9.79
CA ALA A 130 9.71 18.39 -10.25
C ALA A 130 10.05 18.70 -11.70
N ILE A 131 9.06 18.73 -12.59
CA ILE A 131 9.24 19.02 -14.01
C ILE A 131 8.62 20.38 -14.29
N GLU A 132 9.41 21.31 -14.80
CA GLU A 132 8.95 22.62 -15.23
C GLU A 132 8.06 22.49 -16.48
N GLY A 133 6.87 23.05 -16.39
CA GLY A 133 5.91 23.17 -17.50
C GLY A 133 5.33 24.59 -17.55
N GLU A 134 4.41 24.81 -18.49
CA GLU A 134 3.87 26.16 -18.76
C GLU A 134 3.13 26.79 -17.57
N SER A 135 2.49 25.98 -16.72
CA SER A 135 1.66 26.41 -15.60
C SER A 135 2.31 26.22 -14.22
N GLY A 136 3.62 25.94 -14.18
CA GLY A 136 4.38 25.72 -12.94
C GLY A 136 5.17 24.42 -12.96
N PHE A 137 5.36 23.81 -11.79
CA PHE A 137 6.13 22.58 -11.63
C PHE A 137 5.22 21.41 -11.35
N ARG A 138 5.23 20.40 -12.22
CA ARG A 138 4.53 19.15 -11.95
C ARG A 138 5.40 18.20 -11.15
N LEU A 139 4.82 17.63 -10.10
CA LEU A 139 5.51 16.74 -9.18
C LEU A 139 5.27 15.28 -9.57
N TYR A 140 6.34 14.49 -9.54
CA TYR A 140 6.26 13.05 -9.73
C TYR A 140 6.98 12.32 -8.60
N ASP A 141 6.48 11.14 -8.28
CA ASP A 141 7.09 10.22 -7.32
C ASP A 141 8.10 9.27 -7.99
N SER A 142 8.62 8.29 -7.24
CA SER A 142 9.58 7.30 -7.76
C SER A 142 9.01 6.33 -8.81
N GLU A 143 7.68 6.22 -8.92
CA GLU A 143 6.99 5.35 -9.88
C GLU A 143 6.45 6.11 -11.11
N ALA A 144 6.89 7.37 -11.26
CA ALA A 144 6.44 8.31 -12.28
C ALA A 144 4.92 8.56 -12.24
N VAL A 145 4.33 8.55 -11.04
CA VAL A 145 2.94 8.94 -10.81
C VAL A 145 2.86 10.45 -10.66
N ASP A 146 1.89 11.06 -11.35
CA ASP A 146 1.61 12.49 -11.29
C ASP A 146 0.92 12.86 -9.96
N LEU A 147 1.58 13.70 -9.17
CA LEU A 147 1.07 14.17 -7.88
C LEU A 147 0.35 15.53 -7.97
N GLY A 148 0.45 16.21 -9.12
CA GLY A 148 -0.14 17.52 -9.38
C GLY A 148 0.89 18.63 -9.62
N THR A 149 0.38 19.84 -9.87
CA THR A 149 1.18 21.02 -10.20
C THR A 149 1.26 21.98 -9.02
N VAL A 150 2.45 22.57 -8.82
CA VAL A 150 2.71 23.62 -7.82
C VAL A 150 3.38 24.83 -8.49
N ASP A 151 3.10 26.04 -8.00
CA ASP A 151 3.67 27.28 -8.57
C ASP A 151 5.20 27.38 -8.43
N LYS A 152 5.75 26.75 -7.39
CA LYS A 152 7.18 26.79 -7.07
C LYS A 152 7.70 25.41 -6.74
N ALA A 153 8.81 25.03 -7.35
CA ALA A 153 9.51 23.79 -7.04
C ALA A 153 9.89 23.73 -5.54
N PRO A 154 9.54 22.66 -4.83
CA PRO A 154 9.99 22.45 -3.46
C PRO A 154 11.52 22.42 -3.38
N LYS A 155 12.11 23.14 -2.41
CA LYS A 155 13.57 23.38 -2.29
C LYS A 155 14.48 22.14 -2.29
N LYS A 156 13.93 20.96 -2.01
CA LYS A 156 14.68 19.70 -1.91
C LYS A 156 14.55 18.80 -3.14
N LEU A 157 13.75 19.18 -4.13
CA LEU A 157 13.52 18.37 -5.32
C LEU A 157 14.46 18.77 -6.44
N THR A 158 14.88 17.78 -7.22
CA THR A 158 15.57 18.03 -8.48
C THR A 158 14.55 18.57 -9.47
N VAL A 159 14.87 19.72 -10.07
CA VAL A 159 14.05 20.36 -11.11
C VAL A 159 14.56 19.91 -12.48
N LEU A 160 13.66 19.41 -13.31
CA LEU A 160 13.92 19.15 -14.72
C LEU A 160 13.27 20.21 -15.57
N ASN A 161 13.96 20.58 -16.65
CA ASN A 161 13.35 21.38 -17.69
C ASN A 161 12.63 20.44 -18.67
N GLY A 162 11.29 20.51 -18.71
CA GLY A 162 10.46 19.70 -19.61
C GLY A 162 10.45 20.20 -21.06
N GLY A 163 11.25 21.23 -21.40
CA GLY A 163 11.26 21.78 -22.76
C GLY A 163 9.92 22.38 -23.19
N GLY A 164 9.13 22.88 -22.22
CA GLY A 164 7.82 23.46 -22.43
C GLY A 164 6.69 22.46 -22.72
N HIS A 165 6.96 21.16 -22.76
CA HIS A 165 5.95 20.12 -22.98
C HIS A 165 5.88 19.15 -21.80
N GLN A 166 4.71 18.54 -21.62
CA GLN A 166 4.53 17.48 -20.63
C GLN A 166 5.21 16.20 -21.15
N PRO A 167 6.30 15.70 -20.52
CA PRO A 167 6.88 14.43 -20.90
C PRO A 167 5.90 13.29 -20.62
N ASP A 168 5.95 12.24 -21.43
CA ASP A 168 5.19 11.03 -21.17
C ASP A 168 5.72 10.25 -19.96
N ARG A 169 4.93 9.30 -19.46
CA ARG A 169 5.30 8.52 -18.28
C ARG A 169 6.59 7.73 -18.47
N GLU A 170 6.87 7.27 -19.68
CA GLU A 170 8.08 6.50 -20.00
C GLU A 170 9.34 7.37 -19.88
N THR A 171 9.28 8.60 -20.40
CA THR A 171 10.35 9.59 -20.29
C THR A 171 10.60 10.00 -18.84
N VAL A 172 9.53 10.27 -18.06
CA VAL A 172 9.66 10.58 -16.63
C VAL A 172 10.30 9.42 -15.87
N SER A 173 9.88 8.18 -16.16
CA SER A 173 10.43 6.97 -15.57
C SER A 173 11.92 6.78 -15.93
N ALA A 174 12.30 7.03 -17.19
CA ALA A 174 13.69 6.97 -17.62
C ALA A 174 14.56 7.98 -16.85
N VAL A 175 14.10 9.22 -16.67
CA VAL A 175 14.83 10.21 -15.88
C VAL A 175 14.95 9.79 -14.41
N ILE A 176 13.87 9.31 -13.80
CA ILE A 176 13.89 8.86 -12.40
C ILE A 176 14.89 7.71 -12.22
N ARG A 177 14.89 6.73 -13.13
CA ARG A 177 15.86 5.62 -13.12
C ARG A 177 17.29 6.12 -13.23
N PHE A 178 17.55 6.96 -14.23
CA PHE A 178 18.85 7.57 -14.44
C PHE A 178 19.34 8.28 -13.17
N MET A 179 18.50 9.14 -12.58
CA MET A 179 18.81 9.89 -11.36
C MET A 179 18.93 9.02 -10.11
N GLY A 180 18.22 7.89 -10.07
CA GLY A 180 18.23 6.91 -8.98
C GLY A 180 19.51 6.07 -8.95
N GLU A 181 20.14 5.85 -10.11
CA GLU A 181 21.42 5.14 -10.23
C GLU A 181 22.64 6.01 -9.86
N LEU A 182 22.49 7.34 -9.75
CA LEU A 182 23.60 8.24 -9.47
C LEU A 182 23.91 8.32 -7.97
N ARG A 183 25.19 8.16 -7.64
CA ARG A 183 25.70 8.45 -6.30
C ARG A 183 25.58 9.95 -6.00
N PRO A 184 25.44 10.35 -4.71
CA PRO A 184 25.26 11.75 -4.33
C PRO A 184 26.32 12.70 -4.91
N GLU A 185 27.55 12.24 -5.09
CA GLU A 185 28.65 13.01 -5.67
C GLU A 185 28.40 13.39 -7.12
N LEU A 186 27.99 12.40 -7.95
CA LEU A 186 27.71 12.60 -9.37
C LEU A 186 26.42 13.38 -9.57
N ARG A 187 25.41 13.12 -8.72
CA ARG A 187 24.14 13.84 -8.75
C ARG A 187 24.31 15.34 -8.48
N ARG A 188 25.26 15.73 -7.63
CA ARG A 188 25.57 17.15 -7.37
C ARG A 188 26.25 17.85 -8.54
N GLN A 189 26.93 17.10 -9.42
CA GLN A 189 27.58 17.65 -10.60
C GLN A 189 26.58 17.86 -11.75
N LEU A 190 25.45 17.17 -11.74
CA LEU A 190 24.40 17.35 -12.73
C LEU A 190 23.53 18.56 -12.35
N VAL A 191 23.72 19.68 -13.04
CA VAL A 191 23.01 20.94 -12.79
C VAL A 191 21.63 20.94 -13.43
N THR A 192 21.54 20.44 -14.65
CA THR A 192 20.29 20.33 -15.40
C THR A 192 20.22 18.95 -16.04
N ILE A 193 19.00 18.44 -16.20
CA ILE A 193 18.72 17.29 -17.04
C ILE A 193 17.44 17.58 -17.82
N GLU A 194 17.49 17.26 -19.09
CA GLU A 194 16.46 17.47 -20.09
C GLU A 194 16.24 16.14 -20.81
N ALA A 195 14.98 15.84 -21.12
CA ALA A 195 14.62 14.61 -21.79
C ALA A 195 13.62 14.94 -22.89
N LYS A 196 13.98 14.60 -24.14
CA LYS A 196 13.05 14.72 -25.27
C LYS A 196 12.11 13.50 -25.32
N ASP A 197 12.67 12.34 -25.04
CA ASP A 197 12.00 11.05 -24.95
C ASP A 197 12.84 10.10 -24.05
N ALA A 198 12.35 8.88 -23.80
CA ALA A 198 13.02 7.91 -22.94
C ALA A 198 14.41 7.46 -23.43
N MET A 199 14.76 7.70 -24.70
CA MET A 199 16.04 7.36 -25.32
C MET A 199 16.95 8.57 -25.55
N SER A 200 16.49 9.77 -25.18
CA SER A 200 17.16 11.03 -25.46
C SER A 200 17.20 11.91 -24.21
N LEU A 201 18.14 11.57 -23.32
CA LEU A 201 18.51 12.31 -22.13
C LEU A 201 19.75 13.16 -22.44
N GLN A 202 19.69 14.44 -22.10
CA GLN A 202 20.86 15.32 -22.02
C GLN A 202 20.91 15.98 -20.65
N GLY A 203 22.08 16.48 -20.26
CA GLY A 203 22.21 17.27 -19.05
C GLY A 203 23.40 18.20 -19.05
N GLY A 204 23.30 19.24 -18.23
CA GLY A 204 24.39 20.15 -17.93
C GLY A 204 25.19 19.62 -16.74
N LEU A 205 26.48 19.40 -16.95
CA LEU A 205 27.42 19.03 -15.91
C LEU A 205 28.19 20.26 -15.44
N ASP A 206 28.35 20.40 -14.13
CA ASP A 206 29.25 21.36 -13.47
C ASP A 206 30.13 20.61 -12.47
N THR A 207 31.40 20.46 -12.83
CA THR A 207 32.41 19.79 -12.00
C THR A 207 33.09 20.76 -11.02
N GLY A 208 32.67 22.03 -10.99
CA GLY A 208 33.33 23.15 -10.30
C GLY A 208 34.57 23.69 -11.02
N LYS A 209 35.15 22.91 -11.95
CA LYS A 209 36.28 23.34 -12.81
C LYS A 209 35.83 23.75 -14.20
N GLN A 210 34.91 22.98 -14.76
CA GLN A 210 34.39 23.14 -16.12
C GLN A 210 32.89 22.84 -16.12
N LYS A 211 32.17 23.56 -16.98
CA LYS A 211 30.79 23.25 -17.35
C LYS A 211 30.77 22.55 -18.70
N ALA A 212 29.97 21.50 -18.85
CA ALA A 212 29.84 20.75 -20.09
C ALA A 212 28.38 20.36 -20.33
N THR A 213 27.97 20.33 -21.60
CA THR A 213 26.71 19.73 -22.04
C THR A 213 26.98 18.28 -22.41
N VAL A 214 26.17 17.38 -21.87
CA VAL A 214 26.37 15.94 -22.02
C VAL A 214 25.11 15.30 -22.60
N VAL A 215 25.26 14.52 -23.67
CA VAL A 215 24.22 13.65 -24.21
C VAL A 215 24.42 12.24 -23.64
N PHE A 216 23.42 11.75 -22.90
CA PHE A 216 23.44 10.44 -22.26
C PHE A 216 22.71 9.36 -23.07
N GLY A 217 21.85 9.75 -24.00
CA GLY A 217 20.97 8.81 -24.71
C GLY A 217 19.93 8.24 -23.76
N ASP A 218 19.88 6.92 -23.61
CA ASP A 218 18.93 6.27 -22.69
C ASP A 218 19.37 6.31 -21.21
N SER A 219 18.48 5.84 -20.34
CA SER A 219 18.73 5.79 -18.89
C SER A 219 19.71 4.70 -18.42
N SER A 220 20.20 3.85 -19.33
CA SER A 220 21.08 2.73 -18.98
C SER A 220 22.49 3.19 -18.61
N ASP A 221 23.16 2.41 -17.78
CA ASP A 221 24.55 2.63 -17.36
C ASP A 221 24.82 4.06 -16.85
N ALA A 222 23.84 4.68 -16.18
CA ALA A 222 23.87 6.10 -15.83
C ALA A 222 25.12 6.46 -15.02
N SER A 223 25.49 5.60 -14.06
CA SER A 223 26.70 5.74 -13.25
C SER A 223 28.00 5.66 -14.07
N LEU A 224 28.05 4.87 -15.13
CA LEU A 224 29.22 4.79 -16.01
C LEU A 224 29.28 6.01 -16.92
N LYS A 225 28.17 6.34 -17.59
CA LYS A 225 28.04 7.51 -18.47
C LYS A 225 28.41 8.81 -17.75
N MET A 226 27.91 9.02 -16.53
CA MET A 226 28.24 10.20 -15.71
C MET A 226 29.72 10.26 -15.32
N ARG A 227 30.36 9.12 -15.02
CA ARG A 227 31.80 9.10 -14.69
C ARG A 227 32.66 9.44 -15.91
N THR A 228 32.33 8.85 -17.06
CA THR A 228 33.01 9.15 -18.33
C THR A 228 32.84 10.62 -18.69
N ALA A 229 31.62 11.15 -18.61
CA ALA A 229 31.34 12.56 -18.87
C ALA A 229 32.08 13.50 -17.92
N ALA A 230 32.10 13.19 -16.61
CA ALA A 230 32.83 13.99 -15.63
C ALA A 230 34.35 13.99 -15.84
N GLN A 231 34.91 12.85 -16.27
CA GLN A 231 36.31 12.78 -16.64
C GLN A 231 36.61 13.64 -17.87
N LEU A 232 35.83 13.50 -18.95
CA LEU A 232 36.02 14.27 -20.18
C LEU A 232 35.83 15.78 -19.95
N ALA A 233 34.87 16.16 -19.11
CA ALA A 233 34.68 17.56 -18.70
C ALA A 233 35.89 18.09 -17.92
N ALA A 234 36.49 17.28 -17.04
CA ALA A 234 37.70 17.65 -16.31
C ALA A 234 38.94 17.77 -17.21
N GLU A 235 38.94 17.10 -18.37
CA GLU A 235 39.94 17.22 -19.43
C GLU A 235 39.71 18.45 -20.33
N GLY A 236 38.64 19.24 -20.07
CA GLY A 236 38.34 20.51 -20.74
C GLY A 236 37.30 20.41 -21.85
N ARG A 237 36.66 19.25 -22.05
CA ARG A 237 35.59 19.08 -23.05
C ARG A 237 34.31 19.77 -22.59
N THR A 238 33.64 20.45 -23.51
CA THR A 238 32.41 21.21 -23.24
C THR A 238 31.18 20.60 -23.88
N GLU A 239 31.35 19.82 -24.96
CA GLU A 239 30.28 19.04 -25.60
C GLU A 239 30.70 17.57 -25.61
N ILE A 240 29.90 16.73 -24.96
CA ILE A 240 30.24 15.33 -24.70
C ILE A 240 29.03 14.46 -25.03
N ASP A 241 29.21 13.46 -25.88
CA ASP A 241 28.23 12.39 -26.10
C ASP A 241 28.75 11.09 -25.48
N VAL A 242 28.03 10.59 -24.48
CA VAL A 242 28.26 9.32 -23.79
C VAL A 242 27.08 8.35 -23.95
N SER A 243 26.26 8.54 -24.99
CA SER A 243 25.17 7.61 -25.33
C SER A 243 25.66 6.16 -25.44
N VAL A 244 26.87 5.98 -25.98
CA VAL A 244 27.63 4.74 -25.96
C VAL A 244 28.90 4.95 -25.10
N PRO A 245 28.91 4.55 -23.81
CA PRO A 245 30.00 4.88 -22.90
C PRO A 245 31.37 4.31 -23.32
N SER A 246 31.38 3.26 -24.14
CA SER A 246 32.61 2.65 -24.68
C SER A 246 33.24 3.45 -25.83
N VAL A 247 32.49 4.35 -26.46
CA VAL A 247 32.97 5.18 -27.59
C VAL A 247 32.41 6.60 -27.44
N PRO A 248 32.91 7.39 -26.48
CA PRO A 248 32.43 8.75 -26.30
C PRO A 248 32.87 9.65 -27.46
N VAL A 249 31.98 10.53 -27.91
CA VAL A 249 32.28 11.56 -28.91
C VAL A 249 32.42 12.91 -28.21
N THR A 250 33.42 13.69 -28.59
CA THR A 250 33.66 15.03 -28.03
C THR A 250 34.03 15.96 -29.17
N ASP A 251 33.36 17.11 -29.25
CA ASP A 251 33.76 18.20 -30.17
C ASP A 251 34.73 19.20 -29.50
#